data_AF-A0A834ZA24-F1
#
_entry.id   AF-A0A834ZA24-F1
#
_cell.length_a   1.000
_cell.length_b   1.000
_cell.length_c   1.000
_cell.angle_alpha   90.00
_cell.angle_beta   90.00
_cell.angle_gamma   90.00
#
_symmetry.space_group_name_H-M   'P 1'
#
loop_
_entity.id
_entity.type
_entity.pdbx_description
1 polymer ?
#
loop_
_entity_poly.entity_id
_entity_poly.type
_entity_poly.pdbx_seq_one_letter_code
_entity_poly.pdbx_strand_id
1 'polypeptide(L)'
;MLQIAAIRNSRKSQSAMATVSQVSSIFGCPNFQQKNFLSCRKTLSSLHGTYHILRQTISRTKQISIITCSAANKPSSSSEISSTAKIRGEVLAPFRAVRMFFYLAFIASGSIGGLIATTQLIGALTNSLKAAAIPEILKGLGIDIGAVSIFAFLYLRENNAKNAQLARLSREENLSNLKLRVDQKRVITVNSLRGIARLVIVAGPASFIAESFKLSEPFTESLLDRGVLVVPLATDGDLPRFEFDESKEMNEMTTKRKRLWQLVPVYASEWSKWLEEQKKLANVSLEAPVYMSLRMDGRVRGSGVGYPPWNAFVAQLPPVKGLWSGLLDGMDGRVL
;
A
#
# COMPACT_ATOMS: atom_id res chain seq x y z
N MET A 1 8.64 -3.73 4.48
CA MET A 1 9.94 -3.88 3.85
C MET A 1 9.75 -3.81 2.35
N LEU A 2 9.80 -2.60 1.79
CA LEU A 2 10.41 -2.44 0.48
C LEU A 2 11.89 -2.63 0.77
N GLN A 3 12.35 -3.87 0.60
CA GLN A 3 13.70 -4.28 0.90
C GLN A 3 14.47 -4.17 -0.41
N ILE A 4 15.49 -3.30 -0.45
CA ILE A 4 16.72 -3.76 -1.09
C ILE A 4 17.16 -4.92 -0.20
N ALA A 5 17.04 -6.13 -0.73
CA ALA A 5 17.35 -7.32 0.04
C ALA A 5 18.85 -7.28 0.36
N ALA A 6 19.18 -7.17 1.64
CA ALA A 6 20.53 -7.44 2.10
C ALA A 6 20.83 -8.92 1.82
N ILE A 7 21.79 -9.17 0.93
CA ILE A 7 22.31 -10.49 0.60
C ILE A 7 22.94 -11.06 1.88
N ARG A 8 22.25 -11.99 2.55
CA ARG A 8 22.84 -12.82 3.61
C ARG A 8 23.26 -14.14 2.99
N ASN A 9 24.55 -14.23 2.66
CA ASN A 9 25.22 -15.47 2.29
C ASN A 9 25.31 -16.37 3.54
N SER A 10 24.67 -17.54 3.54
CA SER A 10 24.98 -18.59 4.50
C SER A 10 24.49 -19.95 4.01
N ARG A 11 25.45 -20.79 3.61
CA ARG A 11 25.32 -22.25 3.60
C ARG A 11 25.06 -22.70 5.04
N LYS A 12 24.00 -23.48 5.28
CA LYS A 12 24.07 -24.68 6.13
C LYS A 12 22.80 -25.53 6.03
N SER A 13 23.08 -26.82 5.83
CA SER A 13 22.24 -27.99 5.95
C SER A 13 21.46 -28.03 7.28
N GLN A 14 20.20 -28.49 7.27
CA GLN A 14 19.78 -29.70 8.00
C GLN A 14 18.26 -29.96 7.94
N SER A 15 17.95 -31.24 7.70
CA SER A 15 16.81 -32.08 8.09
C SER A 15 15.47 -31.46 8.45
N ALA A 16 14.44 -31.85 7.69
CA ALA A 16 13.04 -31.79 8.11
C ALA A 16 12.57 -33.20 8.51
N MET A 17 12.21 -33.37 9.78
CA MET A 17 11.36 -34.45 10.28
C MET A 17 10.30 -33.78 11.17
N ALA A 18 9.04 -33.78 10.73
CA ALA A 18 7.89 -33.48 11.58
C ALA A 18 6.60 -34.02 10.94
N THR A 19 6.18 -35.17 11.44
CA THR A 19 4.82 -35.70 11.40
C THR A 19 3.92 -34.86 12.30
N VAL A 20 2.61 -34.75 11.99
CA VAL A 20 1.44 -34.84 12.91
C VAL A 20 0.22 -34.07 12.35
N SER A 21 -0.77 -34.89 11.96
CA SER A 21 -2.24 -34.79 12.02
C SER A 21 -2.99 -33.45 11.83
N GLN A 22 -3.90 -33.45 10.85
CA GLN A 22 -5.09 -32.59 10.79
C GLN A 22 -6.32 -33.36 11.28
N VAL A 23 -7.06 -32.77 12.21
CA VAL A 23 -8.44 -33.15 12.56
C VAL A 23 -9.35 -32.11 11.93
N SER A 24 -10.23 -32.56 11.04
CA SER A 24 -11.29 -31.76 10.41
C SER A 24 -12.59 -31.92 11.18
N SER A 25 -13.31 -30.83 11.39
CA SER A 25 -14.72 -30.86 11.80
C SER A 25 -15.55 -29.91 10.95
N ILE A 26 -16.67 -30.49 10.54
CA ILE A 26 -17.72 -30.07 9.60
C ILE A 26 -18.71 -29.16 10.32
N PHE A 27 -19.21 -28.11 9.64
CA PHE A 27 -20.58 -27.53 9.71
C PHE A 27 -20.64 -26.46 8.60
N GLY A 28 -21.57 -26.39 7.65
CA GLY A 28 -22.98 -26.78 7.61
C GLY A 28 -23.80 -25.52 7.27
N CYS A 29 -23.98 -25.20 5.99
CA CYS A 29 -24.81 -24.08 5.52
C CYS A 29 -26.21 -24.57 5.13
N PRO A 30 -27.26 -23.75 5.30
CA PRO A 30 -28.45 -23.85 4.46
C PRO A 30 -28.69 -22.59 3.62
N ASN A 31 -29.15 -22.84 2.39
CA ASN A 31 -29.76 -21.92 1.44
C ASN A 31 -31.09 -21.37 1.97
N PHE A 32 -31.44 -20.12 1.62
CA PHE A 32 -32.84 -19.78 1.37
C PHE A 32 -33.00 -18.66 0.34
N GLN A 33 -33.99 -18.85 -0.53
CA GLN A 33 -34.31 -18.09 -1.74
C GLN A 33 -35.36 -16.99 -1.50
N GLN A 34 -35.21 -15.90 -2.26
CA GLN A 34 -36.21 -15.21 -3.09
C GLN A 34 -37.51 -14.66 -2.44
N LYS A 35 -37.78 -13.36 -2.62
CA LYS A 35 -38.90 -12.82 -3.44
C LYS A 35 -39.00 -11.27 -3.38
N ASN A 36 -39.16 -10.68 -4.56
CA ASN A 36 -39.66 -9.32 -4.83
C ASN A 36 -41.19 -9.28 -4.64
N PHE A 37 -41.78 -8.16 -4.18
CA PHE A 37 -42.91 -7.50 -4.86
C PHE A 37 -43.41 -6.20 -4.15
N LEU A 38 -43.64 -5.19 -5.00
CA LEU A 38 -44.74 -4.20 -5.04
C LEU A 38 -44.95 -3.07 -3.99
N SER A 39 -44.66 -1.86 -4.49
CA SER A 39 -45.50 -0.64 -4.57
C SER A 39 -46.96 -0.70 -4.09
N CYS A 40 -47.37 0.34 -3.34
CA CYS A 40 -48.70 0.95 -3.50
C CYS A 40 -48.71 2.44 -3.11
N ARG A 41 -49.48 3.23 -3.86
CA ARG A 41 -49.61 4.69 -3.88
C ARG A 41 -50.75 5.16 -2.97
N LYS A 42 -50.55 6.37 -2.39
CA LYS A 42 -51.49 7.50 -2.16
C LYS A 42 -52.94 7.21 -1.74
N THR A 43 -53.37 7.90 -0.68
CA THR A 43 -54.67 8.59 -0.65
C THR A 43 -54.57 9.90 0.13
N LEU A 44 -55.29 10.88 -0.40
CA LEU A 44 -55.42 12.27 0.02
C LEU A 44 -56.88 12.43 0.46
N SER A 45 -57.17 13.05 1.60
CA SER A 45 -58.51 13.56 1.88
C SER A 45 -58.44 14.84 2.71
N SER A 46 -58.91 15.89 2.06
CA SER A 46 -59.32 17.21 2.55
C SER A 46 -60.38 17.10 3.65
N LEU A 47 -60.35 18.01 4.62
CA LEU A 47 -61.55 18.58 5.25
C LEU A 47 -61.25 20.01 5.73
N HIS A 48 -62.16 20.91 5.37
CA HIS A 48 -62.18 22.34 5.64
C HIS A 48 -62.95 22.58 6.96
N GLY A 49 -62.42 23.44 7.84
CA GLY A 49 -63.06 23.80 9.09
C GLY A 49 -62.56 25.15 9.57
N THR A 50 -63.38 26.18 9.36
CA THR A 50 -63.09 27.59 9.67
C THR A 50 -63.55 27.90 11.09
N TYR A 51 -62.62 28.31 11.96
CA TYR A 51 -62.93 29.07 13.18
C TYR A 51 -61.91 30.18 13.36
N HIS A 52 -62.41 31.37 13.66
CA HIS A 52 -61.68 32.61 13.77
C HIS A 52 -61.18 32.88 15.20
N ILE A 53 -59.96 33.44 15.26
CA ILE A 53 -59.40 34.31 16.31
C ILE A 53 -58.90 33.62 17.59
N LEU A 54 -57.56 33.53 17.72
CA LEU A 54 -56.83 34.31 18.71
C LEU A 54 -55.35 34.43 18.33
N ARG A 55 -54.90 35.67 18.31
CA ARG A 55 -53.58 36.14 17.92
C ARG A 55 -52.63 35.91 19.09
N GLN A 56 -51.74 34.92 18.99
CA GLN A 56 -50.53 34.88 19.80
C GLN A 56 -49.33 34.61 18.89
N THR A 57 -48.56 35.67 18.72
CA THR A 57 -47.24 35.70 18.12
C THR A 57 -46.28 34.85 18.93
N ILE A 58 -45.88 33.70 18.38
CA ILE A 58 -44.63 33.02 18.76
C ILE A 58 -43.91 32.71 17.46
N SER A 59 -42.88 33.50 17.15
CA SER A 59 -41.98 33.25 16.04
C SER A 59 -41.18 31.97 16.34
N ARG A 60 -41.65 30.82 15.84
CA ARG A 60 -40.82 29.62 15.73
C ARG A 60 -39.94 29.75 14.50
N THR A 61 -38.75 30.30 14.67
CA THR A 61 -37.63 30.10 13.76
C THR A 61 -37.33 28.60 13.72
N LYS A 62 -37.76 27.93 12.65
CA LYS A 62 -37.23 26.60 12.30
C LYS A 62 -35.76 26.78 11.94
N GLN A 63 -34.87 26.59 12.91
CA GLN A 63 -33.47 26.33 12.62
C GLN A 63 -33.40 24.99 11.87
N ILE A 64 -33.26 25.08 10.56
CA ILE A 64 -32.75 23.97 9.76
C ILE A 64 -31.27 23.90 10.12
N SER A 65 -30.92 23.01 11.04
CA SER A 65 -29.53 22.66 11.33
C SER A 65 -28.99 21.93 10.10
N ILE A 66 -28.49 22.69 9.13
CA ILE A 66 -27.63 22.15 8.09
C ILE A 66 -26.37 21.68 8.82
N ILE A 67 -26.26 20.37 9.02
CA ILE A 67 -25.02 19.76 9.48
C ILE A 67 -24.04 19.89 8.30
N THR A 68 -23.34 21.01 8.26
CA THR A 68 -22.23 21.22 7.34
C THR A 68 -21.06 20.38 7.86
N CYS A 69 -20.86 19.22 7.26
CA CYS A 69 -19.67 18.41 7.47
C CYS A 69 -18.47 19.15 6.89
N SER A 70 -17.84 20.01 7.68
CA SER A 70 -16.54 20.58 7.33
C SER A 70 -15.49 19.48 7.50
N ALA A 71 -15.03 18.91 6.39
CA ALA A 71 -13.77 18.18 6.37
C ALA A 71 -12.67 19.18 6.74
N ALA A 72 -12.11 19.03 7.94
CA ALA A 72 -10.98 19.83 8.39
C ALA A 72 -9.76 19.46 7.54
N ASN A 73 -9.57 20.15 6.42
CA ASN A 73 -8.28 20.22 5.73
C ASN A 73 -7.36 21.10 6.58
N LYS A 74 -6.93 20.58 7.73
CA LYS A 74 -5.84 21.18 8.49
C LYS A 74 -4.55 20.77 7.77
N PRO A 75 -3.72 21.71 7.29
CA PRO A 75 -2.45 21.37 6.67
C PRO A 75 -1.51 20.92 7.80
N SER A 76 -1.51 19.62 8.09
CA SER A 76 -0.51 19.02 8.95
C SER A 76 0.75 18.80 8.12
N SER A 77 1.83 19.48 8.52
CA SER A 77 3.18 19.31 8.01
C SER A 77 3.71 17.89 8.29
N SER A 78 3.31 16.92 7.49
CA SER A 78 4.08 15.70 7.20
C SER A 78 3.48 15.08 5.94
N SER A 79 4.31 14.92 4.90
CA SER A 79 4.05 14.17 3.66
C SER A 79 2.60 13.72 3.46
N GLU A 80 1.78 14.53 2.79
CA GLU A 80 0.39 14.17 2.51
C GLU A 80 0.34 12.80 1.82
N ILE A 81 -0.13 11.81 2.56
CA ILE A 81 -0.26 10.45 2.03
C ILE A 81 -1.38 10.52 0.99
N SER A 82 -1.07 10.20 -0.26
CA SER A 82 -2.03 10.23 -1.37
C SER A 82 -3.33 9.49 -1.03
N SER A 83 -4.47 10.08 -1.39
CA SER A 83 -5.80 9.48 -1.22
C SER A 83 -5.89 8.09 -1.86
N THR A 84 -5.19 7.88 -2.98
CA THR A 84 -5.10 6.58 -3.68
C THR A 84 -4.42 5.50 -2.82
N ALA A 85 -3.36 5.86 -2.08
CA ALA A 85 -2.65 4.95 -1.19
C ALA A 85 -3.53 4.51 0.00
N LYS A 86 -4.37 5.43 0.50
CA LYS A 86 -5.34 5.11 1.56
C LYS A 86 -6.40 4.13 1.07
N ILE A 87 -6.99 4.39 -0.10
CA ILE A 87 -8.01 3.51 -0.69
C ILE A 87 -7.45 2.10 -0.94
N ARG A 88 -6.26 1.98 -1.55
CA ARG A 88 -5.60 0.68 -1.73
C ARG A 88 -5.30 -0.01 -0.39
N GLY A 89 -4.90 0.76 0.62
CA GLY A 89 -4.65 0.24 1.97
C GLY A 89 -5.91 -0.35 2.63
N GLU A 90 -7.07 0.26 2.39
CA GLU A 90 -8.36 -0.25 2.89
C GLU A 90 -8.79 -1.53 2.16
N VAL A 91 -8.55 -1.61 0.85
CA VAL A 91 -8.81 -2.83 0.06
C VAL A 91 -7.96 -4.00 0.56
N LEU A 92 -6.70 -3.76 0.93
CA LEU A 92 -5.80 -4.81 1.43
C LEU A 92 -6.10 -5.26 2.86
N ALA A 93 -6.68 -4.38 3.68
CA ALA A 93 -6.99 -4.65 5.09
C ALA A 93 -8.43 -4.24 5.39
N PRO A 94 -9.42 -5.03 4.90
CA PRO A 94 -10.83 -4.69 5.05
C PRO A 94 -11.19 -4.53 6.53
N PHE A 95 -12.02 -3.54 6.82
CA PHE A 95 -12.51 -3.21 8.17
C PHE A 95 -11.44 -2.84 9.21
N ARG A 96 -10.17 -2.62 8.82
CA ARG A 96 -9.14 -2.16 9.76
C ARG A 96 -9.56 -0.90 10.52
N ALA A 97 -10.19 0.05 9.84
CA ALA A 97 -10.66 1.29 10.45
C ALA A 97 -11.69 1.01 11.57
N VAL A 98 -12.64 0.12 11.31
CA VAL A 98 -13.68 -0.30 12.27
C VAL A 98 -13.04 -0.97 13.49
N ARG A 99 -12.08 -1.87 13.27
CA ARG A 99 -11.34 -2.53 14.36
C ARG A 99 -10.58 -1.53 15.24
N MET A 100 -9.87 -0.60 14.61
CA MET A 100 -9.13 0.45 15.30
C MET A 100 -10.05 1.37 16.12
N PHE A 101 -11.25 1.67 15.59
CA PHE A 101 -12.27 2.40 16.32
C PHE A 101 -12.70 1.66 17.58
N PHE A 102 -13.02 0.36 17.50
CA PHE A 102 -13.40 -0.43 18.68
C PHE A 102 -12.28 -0.54 19.71
N TYR A 103 -11.03 -0.73 19.28
CA TYR A 103 -9.90 -0.72 20.21
C TYR A 103 -9.80 0.59 20.98
N LEU A 104 -9.89 1.73 20.27
CA LEU A 104 -9.85 3.04 20.91
C LEU A 104 -11.05 3.27 21.83
N ALA A 105 -12.25 2.86 21.42
CA ALA A 105 -13.47 2.97 22.22
C ALA A 105 -13.39 2.14 23.50
N PHE A 106 -12.88 0.91 23.45
CA PHE A 106 -12.70 0.07 24.63
C PHE A 106 -11.58 0.57 25.55
N ILE A 107 -10.49 1.11 25.01
CA ILE A 107 -9.47 1.80 25.80
C ILE A 107 -10.11 2.99 26.54
N ALA A 108 -10.89 3.82 25.85
CA ALA A 108 -11.56 4.95 26.46
C ALA A 108 -12.57 4.51 27.53
N SER A 109 -13.39 3.51 27.24
CA SER A 109 -14.37 2.95 28.17
C SER A 109 -13.71 2.39 29.43
N GLY A 110 -12.68 1.54 29.28
CA GLY A 110 -11.96 0.96 30.42
C GLY A 110 -11.15 2.01 31.20
N SER A 111 -10.66 3.06 30.54
CA SER A 111 -9.98 4.16 31.24
C SER A 111 -10.96 4.97 32.10
N ILE A 112 -12.16 5.23 31.58
CA ILE A 112 -13.22 5.92 32.32
C ILE A 112 -13.71 5.05 33.48
N GLY A 113 -13.97 3.76 33.25
CA GLY A 113 -14.32 2.79 34.28
C GLY A 113 -13.24 2.71 35.38
N GLY A 114 -11.98 2.60 34.97
CA GLY A 114 -10.83 2.54 35.87
C GLY A 114 -10.68 3.81 36.71
N LEU A 115 -10.93 5.00 36.16
CA LEU A 115 -10.95 6.25 36.93
C LEU A 115 -12.06 6.26 38.00
N ILE A 116 -13.25 5.80 37.64
CA ILE A 116 -14.38 5.70 38.58
C ILE A 116 -14.07 4.68 39.68
N ALA A 117 -13.58 3.49 39.33
CA ALA A 117 -13.22 2.46 40.30
C ALA A 117 -12.06 2.91 41.20
N THR A 118 -11.07 3.62 40.66
CA THR A 118 -9.94 4.17 41.45
C THR A 118 -10.42 5.20 42.46
N THR A 119 -11.28 6.14 42.06
CA THR A 119 -11.83 7.15 42.98
C THR A 119 -12.71 6.53 44.07
N GLN A 120 -13.52 5.52 43.73
CA GLN A 120 -14.30 4.75 44.71
C GLN A 120 -13.42 3.94 45.67
N LEU A 121 -12.33 3.35 45.17
CA LEU A 121 -11.38 2.59 45.98
C LEU A 121 -10.70 3.49 47.03
N ILE A 122 -10.24 4.68 46.63
CA ILE A 122 -9.67 5.68 47.55
C ILE A 122 -10.71 6.08 48.62
N GLY A 123 -11.96 6.30 48.21
CA GLY A 123 -13.07 6.59 49.13
C GLY A 123 -13.39 5.45 50.10
N ALA A 124 -13.26 4.19 49.66
CA ALA A 124 -13.48 3.03 50.52
C ALA A 124 -12.32 2.78 51.50
N LEU A 125 -11.08 3.06 51.10
CA LEU A 125 -9.90 2.92 51.97
C LEU A 125 -9.86 3.95 53.09
N THR A 126 -10.42 5.13 52.86
CA THR A 126 -10.49 6.22 53.86
C THR A 126 -11.67 6.10 54.82
N ASN A 127 -12.62 5.19 54.57
CA ASN A 127 -13.83 5.03 55.38
C ASN A 127 -14.04 3.55 55.77
N SER A 128 -13.85 3.22 57.06
CA SER A 128 -13.92 1.81 57.53
C SER A 128 -15.29 1.15 57.33
N LEU A 129 -16.38 1.94 57.30
CA LEU A 129 -17.74 1.45 57.05
C LEU A 129 -17.95 0.89 55.63
N LYS A 130 -17.09 1.25 54.67
CA LYS A 130 -17.16 0.78 53.27
C LYS A 130 -16.18 -0.34 52.95
N ALA A 131 -15.46 -0.87 53.94
CA ALA A 131 -14.42 -1.87 53.73
C ALA A 131 -14.92 -3.17 53.06
N ALA A 132 -16.19 -3.55 53.29
CA ALA A 132 -16.78 -4.75 52.69
C ALA A 132 -16.92 -4.68 51.15
N ALA A 133 -16.95 -3.47 50.55
CA ALA A 133 -17.09 -3.28 49.11
C ALA A 133 -15.74 -3.31 48.35
N ILE A 134 -14.61 -3.28 49.07
CA ILE A 134 -13.26 -3.23 48.47
C ILE A 134 -12.99 -4.36 47.48
N PRO A 135 -13.32 -5.64 47.77
CA PRO A 135 -13.02 -6.73 46.84
C PRO A 135 -13.79 -6.63 45.51
N GLU A 136 -15.00 -6.08 45.52
CA GLU A 136 -15.81 -5.90 44.32
C GLU A 136 -15.29 -4.74 43.46
N ILE A 137 -14.95 -3.61 44.09
CA ILE A 137 -14.32 -2.46 43.41
C ILE A 137 -12.97 -2.88 42.80
N LEU A 138 -12.18 -3.66 43.53
CA LEU A 138 -10.87 -4.13 43.07
C LEU A 138 -10.99 -5.10 41.89
N LYS A 139 -12.00 -5.98 41.88
CA LYS A 139 -12.30 -6.84 40.73
C LYS A 139 -12.66 -6.00 39.50
N GLY A 140 -13.54 -5.00 39.65
CA GLY A 140 -13.90 -4.08 38.56
C GLY A 140 -12.69 -3.32 38.01
N LEU A 141 -11.87 -2.75 38.89
CA LEU A 141 -10.63 -2.07 38.52
C LEU A 141 -9.65 -3.00 37.78
N GLY A 142 -9.53 -4.26 38.23
CA GLY A 142 -8.71 -5.26 37.55
C GLY A 142 -9.20 -5.57 36.13
N ILE A 143 -10.52 -5.65 35.91
CA ILE A 143 -11.12 -5.84 34.58
C ILE A 143 -10.82 -4.65 33.68
N ASP A 144 -11.01 -3.42 34.17
CA ASP A 144 -10.76 -2.19 33.41
C ASP A 144 -9.28 -2.07 33.00
N ILE A 145 -8.35 -2.32 33.93
CA ILE A 145 -6.91 -2.33 33.64
C ILE A 145 -6.57 -3.42 32.62
N GLY A 146 -7.13 -4.62 32.78
CA GLY A 146 -6.93 -5.73 31.84
C GLY A 146 -7.42 -5.40 30.43
N ALA A 147 -8.63 -4.84 30.32
CA ALA A 147 -9.23 -4.42 29.06
C ALA A 147 -8.38 -3.34 28.38
N VAL A 148 -8.04 -2.26 29.08
CA VAL A 148 -7.18 -1.18 28.56
C VAL A 148 -5.85 -1.74 28.09
N SER A 149 -5.21 -2.61 28.87
CA SER A 149 -3.91 -3.20 28.52
C SER A 149 -3.96 -4.01 27.23
N ILE A 150 -4.95 -4.89 27.09
CA ILE A 150 -5.11 -5.75 25.90
C ILE A 150 -5.43 -4.90 24.67
N PHE A 151 -6.39 -3.98 24.76
CA PHE A 151 -6.80 -3.17 23.62
C PHE A 151 -5.74 -2.15 23.22
N ALA A 152 -4.99 -1.58 24.18
CA ALA A 152 -3.85 -0.71 23.88
C ALA A 152 -2.76 -1.49 23.11
N PHE A 153 -2.43 -2.70 23.55
CA PHE A 153 -1.48 -3.56 22.85
C PHE A 153 -1.92 -3.85 21.39
N LEU A 154 -3.19 -4.25 21.21
CA LEU A 154 -3.75 -4.53 19.88
C LEU A 154 -3.76 -3.27 18.99
N TYR A 155 -4.13 -2.12 19.55
CA TYR A 155 -4.11 -0.83 18.86
C TYR A 155 -2.71 -0.46 18.37
N LEU A 156 -1.70 -0.56 19.25
CA LEU A 156 -0.31 -0.25 18.89
C LEU A 156 0.19 -1.17 17.77
N ARG A 157 -0.06 -2.48 17.88
CA ARG A 157 0.33 -3.45 16.86
C ARG A 157 -0.31 -3.15 15.50
N GLU A 158 -1.62 -2.90 15.48
CA GLU A 158 -2.36 -2.59 14.25
C GLU A 158 -1.95 -1.23 13.68
N ASN A 159 -1.71 -0.22 14.51
CA ASN A 159 -1.23 1.10 14.08
C ASN A 159 0.16 1.00 13.43
N ASN A 160 1.07 0.21 14.02
CA ASN A 160 2.39 -0.05 13.45
C ASN A 160 2.28 -0.77 12.09
N ALA A 161 1.40 -1.77 11.99
CA ALA A 161 1.14 -2.46 10.72
C ALA A 161 0.56 -1.52 9.66
N LYS A 162 -0.40 -0.66 10.03
CA LYS A 162 -0.99 0.37 9.16
C LYS A 162 0.06 1.34 8.64
N ASN A 163 0.88 1.89 9.53
CA ASN A 163 1.94 2.85 9.16
C ASN A 163 2.97 2.19 8.23
N ALA A 164 3.38 0.95 8.53
CA ALA A 164 4.29 0.20 7.69
C ALA A 164 3.71 -0.17 6.31
N GLN A 165 2.38 -0.29 6.18
CA GLN A 165 1.71 -0.51 4.90
C GLN A 165 1.55 0.80 4.11
N LEU A 166 1.09 1.86 4.75
CA LEU A 166 0.96 3.18 4.12
C LEU A 166 2.31 3.70 3.62
N ALA A 167 3.38 3.51 4.39
CA ALA A 167 4.73 3.87 3.98
C ALA A 167 5.23 3.06 2.78
N ARG A 168 4.70 1.85 2.52
CA ARG A 168 5.04 1.07 1.31
C ARG A 168 4.25 1.59 0.11
N LEU A 169 2.94 1.77 0.29
CA LEU A 169 2.05 2.23 -0.77
C LEU A 169 2.39 3.65 -1.23
N SER A 170 2.81 4.54 -0.32
CA SER A 170 3.25 5.88 -0.68
C SER A 170 4.51 5.86 -1.56
N ARG A 171 5.45 4.95 -1.29
CA ARG A 171 6.66 4.79 -2.12
C ARG A 171 6.33 4.26 -3.51
N GLU A 172 5.45 3.27 -3.59
CA GLU A 172 4.96 2.72 -4.87
C GLU A 172 4.19 3.76 -5.68
N GLU A 173 3.45 4.65 -5.02
CA GLU A 173 2.72 5.76 -5.66
C GLU A 173 3.66 6.89 -6.10
N ASN A 174 4.66 7.24 -5.29
CA ASN A 174 5.66 8.23 -5.71
C ASN A 174 6.39 7.76 -6.97
N LEU A 175 6.75 6.48 -7.04
CA LEU A 175 7.33 5.87 -8.24
C LEU A 175 6.35 5.88 -9.43
N SER A 176 5.07 5.60 -9.18
CA SER A 176 4.04 5.53 -10.24
C SER A 176 3.82 6.88 -10.94
N ASN A 177 4.00 7.98 -10.20
CA ASN A 177 3.85 9.34 -10.70
C ASN A 177 5.06 9.86 -11.50
N LEU A 178 6.20 9.17 -11.44
CA LEU A 178 7.39 9.59 -12.19
C LEU A 178 7.14 9.50 -13.70
N LYS A 179 7.70 10.48 -14.42
CA LYS A 179 7.53 10.62 -15.87
C LYS A 179 8.69 10.00 -16.63
N LEU A 180 8.32 9.27 -17.68
CA LEU A 180 9.18 8.59 -18.62
C LEU A 180 8.87 9.05 -20.03
N ARG A 181 9.90 9.16 -20.85
CA ARG A 181 9.82 9.44 -22.28
C ARG A 181 10.06 8.13 -23.03
N VAL A 182 9.04 7.69 -23.78
CA VAL A 182 9.13 6.51 -24.66
C VAL A 182 9.69 6.92 -26.02
N ASP A 183 9.27 8.08 -26.51
CA ASP A 183 9.68 8.64 -27.79
C ASP A 183 9.78 10.17 -27.67
N GLN A 184 10.38 10.84 -28.64
CA GLN A 184 10.65 12.28 -28.62
C GLN A 184 9.40 13.13 -28.31
N LYS A 185 8.22 12.67 -28.73
CA LYS A 185 6.95 13.39 -28.57
C LYS A 185 6.02 12.82 -27.48
N ARG A 186 6.31 11.63 -26.94
CA ARG A 186 5.40 10.93 -26.01
C ARG A 186 6.02 10.78 -24.63
N VAL A 187 5.45 11.53 -23.68
CA VAL A 187 5.72 11.38 -22.25
C VAL A 187 4.59 10.61 -21.60
N ILE A 188 4.95 9.58 -20.84
CA ILE A 188 4.03 8.74 -20.08
C ILE A 188 4.46 8.71 -18.61
N THR A 189 3.59 8.26 -17.71
CA THR A 189 3.95 7.99 -16.32
C THR A 189 4.26 6.52 -16.13
N VAL A 190 5.07 6.18 -15.12
CA VAL A 190 5.32 4.78 -14.74
C VAL A 190 3.99 4.04 -14.48
N ASN A 191 2.97 4.73 -13.95
CA ASN A 191 1.65 4.16 -13.73
C ASN A 191 0.99 3.61 -15.01
N SER A 192 1.17 4.27 -16.15
CA SER A 192 0.61 3.82 -17.43
C SER A 192 1.25 2.55 -17.98
N LEU A 193 2.42 2.15 -17.48
CA LEU A 193 3.06 0.88 -17.85
C LEU A 193 2.44 -0.31 -17.10
N ARG A 194 1.61 -0.06 -16.08
CA ARG A 194 0.99 -1.13 -15.29
C ARG A 194 0.02 -1.95 -16.16
N GLY A 195 0.19 -3.26 -16.16
CA GLY A 195 -0.55 -4.20 -17.01
C GLY A 195 -0.05 -4.25 -18.47
N ILE A 196 0.99 -3.49 -18.82
CA ILE A 196 1.55 -3.44 -20.19
C ILE A 196 2.99 -3.94 -20.22
N ALA A 197 3.82 -3.49 -19.28
CA ALA A 197 5.25 -3.81 -19.25
C ALA A 197 5.82 -3.84 -17.82
N ARG A 198 6.88 -4.63 -17.64
CA ARG A 198 7.69 -4.73 -16.44
C ARG A 198 8.84 -3.74 -16.54
N LEU A 199 9.00 -2.89 -15.53
CA LEU A 199 10.05 -1.88 -15.52
C LEU A 199 11.29 -2.38 -14.76
N VAL A 200 12.48 -2.23 -15.33
CA VAL A 200 13.76 -2.46 -14.66
C VAL A 200 14.53 -1.15 -14.64
N ILE A 201 14.80 -0.63 -13.46
CA ILE A 201 15.59 0.58 -13.27
C ILE A 201 17.02 0.17 -12.97
N VAL A 202 17.96 0.72 -13.74
CA VAL A 202 19.41 0.51 -13.57
C VAL A 202 20.04 1.85 -13.25
N ALA A 203 20.58 1.98 -12.04
CA ALA A 203 21.14 3.23 -11.56
C ALA A 203 22.61 3.09 -11.16
N GLY A 204 23.46 3.99 -11.64
CA GLY A 204 24.89 3.98 -11.36
C GLY A 204 25.69 4.86 -12.31
N PRO A 205 27.03 4.77 -12.27
CA PRO A 205 27.91 5.44 -13.22
C PRO A 205 27.60 5.09 -14.68
N ALA A 206 27.95 5.97 -15.61
CA ALA A 206 27.68 5.75 -17.05
C ALA A 206 28.33 4.45 -17.57
N SER A 207 29.53 4.14 -17.09
CA SER A 207 30.28 2.90 -17.39
C SER A 207 29.55 1.65 -16.92
N PHE A 208 29.02 1.68 -15.69
CA PHE A 208 28.24 0.60 -15.10
C PHE A 208 26.96 0.34 -15.90
N ILE A 209 26.27 1.41 -16.31
CA ILE A 209 25.08 1.29 -17.15
C ILE A 209 25.44 0.63 -18.48
N ALA A 210 26.45 1.13 -19.19
CA ALA A 210 26.89 0.57 -20.47
C ALA A 210 27.25 -0.93 -20.38
N GLU A 211 27.96 -1.33 -19.32
CA GLU A 211 28.28 -2.74 -19.06
C GLU A 211 27.04 -3.58 -18.76
N SER A 212 26.10 -3.06 -17.97
CA SER A 212 24.81 -3.72 -17.69
C SER A 212 24.04 -4.01 -18.98
N PHE A 213 24.06 -3.06 -19.91
CA PHE A 213 23.46 -3.20 -21.24
C PHE A 213 24.18 -4.27 -22.06
N LYS A 214 25.51 -4.30 -22.07
CA LYS A 214 26.31 -5.35 -22.74
C LYS A 214 25.98 -6.75 -22.21
N LEU A 215 25.82 -6.90 -20.89
CA LEU A 215 25.45 -8.18 -20.26
C LEU A 215 24.04 -8.66 -20.63
N SER A 216 23.15 -7.73 -21.02
CA SER A 216 21.77 -8.04 -21.39
C SER A 216 21.57 -8.38 -22.87
N GLU A 217 22.56 -8.11 -23.73
CA GLU A 217 22.50 -8.37 -25.17
C GLU A 217 22.02 -9.79 -25.53
N PRO A 218 22.57 -10.88 -24.94
CA PRO A 218 22.12 -12.24 -25.27
C PRO A 218 20.68 -12.54 -24.86
N PHE A 219 20.10 -11.75 -23.95
CA PHE A 219 18.76 -11.96 -23.40
C PHE A 219 17.71 -10.98 -23.95
N THR A 220 18.11 -10.03 -24.80
CA THR A 220 17.27 -8.88 -25.19
C THR A 220 15.94 -9.32 -25.83
N GLU A 221 15.96 -10.29 -26.74
CA GLU A 221 14.73 -10.78 -27.39
C GLU A 221 13.80 -11.47 -26.39
N SER A 222 14.36 -12.33 -25.55
CA SER A 222 13.60 -13.03 -24.50
C SER A 222 13.02 -12.09 -23.44
N LEU A 223 13.71 -10.98 -23.14
CA LEU A 223 13.25 -9.95 -22.23
C LEU A 223 12.10 -9.12 -22.84
N LEU A 224 12.20 -8.81 -24.14
CA LEU A 224 11.16 -8.10 -24.89
C LEU A 224 9.86 -8.92 -24.98
N ASP A 225 9.95 -10.22 -25.23
CA ASP A 225 8.77 -11.11 -25.26
C ASP A 225 8.07 -11.21 -23.90
N ARG A 226 8.81 -10.96 -22.82
CA ARG A 226 8.32 -10.87 -21.44
C ARG A 226 8.00 -9.43 -21.02
N GLY A 227 7.99 -8.50 -21.96
CA GLY A 227 7.61 -7.10 -21.77
C GLY A 227 8.48 -6.35 -20.78
N VAL A 228 9.78 -6.68 -20.69
CA VAL A 228 10.72 -5.98 -19.82
C VAL A 228 11.24 -4.72 -20.52
N LEU A 229 11.10 -3.58 -19.85
CA LEU A 229 11.61 -2.26 -20.27
C LEU A 229 12.64 -1.76 -19.27
N VAL A 230 13.71 -1.15 -19.75
CA VAL A 230 14.85 -0.72 -18.94
C VAL A 230 14.91 0.81 -18.88
N VAL A 231 15.07 1.37 -17.67
CA VAL A 231 15.30 2.79 -17.41
C VAL A 231 16.72 2.98 -16.89
N PRO A 232 17.65 3.52 -17.70
CA PRO A 232 18.96 3.94 -17.22
C PRO A 232 18.85 5.26 -16.43
N LEU A 233 19.47 5.28 -15.26
CA LEU A 233 19.59 6.47 -14.41
C LEU A 233 21.06 6.69 -14.04
N ALA A 234 21.72 7.60 -14.77
CA ALA A 234 23.12 7.93 -14.51
C ALA A 234 23.26 8.75 -13.22
N THR A 235 24.14 8.31 -12.33
CA THR A 235 24.49 9.07 -11.11
C THR A 235 25.41 10.25 -11.44
N ASP A 236 26.31 10.09 -12.41
CA ASP A 236 27.36 11.06 -12.74
C ASP A 236 26.86 12.24 -13.60
N GLY A 237 25.55 12.32 -13.87
CA GLY A 237 24.94 13.32 -14.74
C GLY A 237 25.09 13.05 -16.25
N ASP A 238 26.07 12.23 -16.63
CA ASP A 238 26.24 11.77 -18.01
C ASP A 238 25.46 10.47 -18.24
N LEU A 239 24.31 10.58 -18.91
CA LEU A 239 23.71 9.39 -19.52
C LEU A 239 24.68 8.88 -20.58
N PRO A 240 25.03 7.57 -20.61
CA PRO A 240 25.84 7.04 -21.67
C PRO A 240 25.12 7.33 -22.99
N ARG A 241 25.67 8.27 -23.75
CA ARG A 241 25.25 8.52 -25.11
C ARG A 241 25.73 7.27 -25.83
N PHE A 242 24.82 6.33 -26.05
CA PHE A 242 25.12 5.19 -26.91
C PHE A 242 25.45 5.78 -28.28
N GLU A 243 26.74 5.99 -28.56
CA GLU A 243 27.19 6.39 -29.88
C GLU A 243 26.86 5.23 -30.81
N PHE A 244 25.86 5.45 -31.65
CA PHE A 244 25.41 4.50 -32.65
C PHE A 244 26.45 4.54 -33.77
N ASP A 245 27.37 3.57 -33.79
CA ASP A 245 28.21 3.39 -34.97
C ASP A 245 27.31 2.87 -36.11
N GLU A 246 27.03 3.74 -37.08
CA GLU A 246 26.15 3.51 -38.23
C GLU A 246 26.80 2.58 -39.28
N SER A 247 27.43 1.50 -38.84
CA SER A 247 28.03 0.52 -39.74
C SER A 247 27.10 -0.68 -39.97
N LYS A 248 26.39 -0.60 -41.10
CA LYS A 248 25.86 -1.70 -41.95
C LYS A 248 24.63 -2.48 -41.46
N GLU A 249 23.46 -2.03 -41.95
CA GLU A 249 22.18 -2.71 -42.29
C GLU A 249 21.57 -3.82 -41.40
N MET A 250 22.34 -4.65 -40.71
CA MET A 250 21.84 -5.60 -39.70
C MET A 250 21.45 -4.89 -38.37
N ASN A 251 21.89 -3.64 -38.20
CA ASN A 251 21.69 -2.85 -36.98
C ASN A 251 20.45 -1.94 -36.96
N GLU A 252 19.69 -1.79 -38.04
CA GLU A 252 18.44 -0.99 -37.96
C GLU A 252 17.40 -1.68 -37.07
N MET A 253 17.29 -3.00 -37.18
CA MET A 253 16.34 -3.80 -36.41
C MET A 253 16.75 -3.83 -34.94
N THR A 254 18.05 -3.95 -34.64
CA THR A 254 18.59 -3.86 -33.28
C THR A 254 18.45 -2.44 -32.72
N THR A 255 18.60 -1.37 -33.51
CA THR A 255 18.43 0.02 -33.06
C THR A 255 16.98 0.38 -32.79
N LYS A 256 16.05 -0.05 -33.65
CA LYS A 256 14.60 0.06 -33.43
C LYS A 256 14.17 -0.73 -32.19
N ARG A 257 14.62 -1.98 -32.06
CA ARG A 257 14.42 -2.80 -30.84
C ARG A 257 15.09 -2.16 -29.63
N LYS A 258 16.26 -1.52 -29.80
CA LYS A 258 17.02 -0.82 -28.76
C LYS A 258 16.34 0.47 -28.28
N ARG A 259 15.51 1.10 -29.11
CA ARG A 259 14.64 2.21 -28.71
C ARG A 259 13.35 1.76 -28.03
N LEU A 260 12.82 0.59 -28.39
CA LEU A 260 11.58 0.07 -27.82
C LEU A 260 11.73 -0.47 -26.40
N TRP A 261 12.89 -1.03 -26.06
CA TRP A 261 13.16 -1.57 -24.72
C TRP A 261 13.75 -0.55 -23.72
N GLN A 262 14.27 0.60 -24.18
CA GLN A 262 14.87 1.64 -23.33
C GLN A 262 13.90 2.81 -23.14
N LEU A 263 13.75 3.26 -21.90
CA LEU A 263 12.93 4.40 -21.54
C LEU A 263 13.79 5.50 -20.92
N VAL A 264 13.53 6.75 -21.28
CA VAL A 264 14.34 7.88 -20.80
C VAL A 264 13.62 8.60 -19.66
N PRO A 265 14.24 8.80 -18.49
CA PRO A 265 13.64 9.61 -17.43
C PRO A 265 13.49 11.06 -17.88
N VAL A 266 12.33 11.68 -17.63
CA VAL A 266 12.08 13.08 -18.06
C VAL A 266 12.76 14.07 -17.12
N TYR A 267 12.48 13.96 -15.82
CA TYR A 267 13.04 14.84 -14.80
C TYR A 267 14.08 14.07 -14.00
N ALA A 268 15.34 14.12 -14.43
CA ALA A 268 16.43 13.39 -13.77
C ALA A 268 16.50 13.71 -12.26
N SER A 269 16.24 14.96 -11.86
CA SER A 269 16.20 15.37 -10.46
C SER A 269 15.12 14.66 -9.62
N GLU A 270 13.91 14.48 -10.16
CA GLU A 270 12.83 13.75 -9.48
C GLU A 270 13.19 12.27 -9.31
N TRP A 271 13.78 11.68 -10.35
CA TRP A 271 14.24 10.29 -10.35
C TRP A 271 15.41 10.07 -9.37
N SER A 272 16.41 10.95 -9.35
CA SER A 272 17.53 10.88 -8.42
C SER A 272 17.08 11.07 -6.98
N LYS A 273 16.23 12.06 -6.70
CA LYS A 273 15.66 12.27 -5.36
C LYS A 273 14.90 11.03 -4.88
N TRP A 274 14.03 10.48 -5.74
CA TRP A 274 13.30 9.25 -5.40
C TRP A 274 14.24 8.08 -5.12
N LEU A 275 15.31 7.92 -5.92
CA LEU A 275 16.31 6.86 -5.75
C LEU A 275 17.10 7.03 -4.45
N GLU A 276 17.55 8.23 -4.13
CA GLU A 276 18.26 8.55 -2.88
C GLU A 276 17.40 8.23 -1.66
N GLU A 277 16.12 8.58 -1.70
CA GLU A 277 15.16 8.21 -0.65
C GLU A 277 15.09 6.69 -0.50
N GLN A 278 15.06 5.92 -1.60
CA GLN A 278 15.06 4.45 -1.53
C GLN A 278 16.36 3.89 -0.97
N LYS A 279 17.53 4.41 -1.40
CA LYS A 279 18.85 3.99 -0.91
C LYS A 279 19.00 4.24 0.58
N LYS A 280 18.59 5.43 1.06
CA LYS A 280 18.59 5.81 2.48
C LYS A 280 17.72 4.89 3.32
N LEU A 281 16.52 4.56 2.84
CA LEU A 281 15.59 3.66 3.54
C LEU A 281 16.09 2.22 3.62
N ALA A 282 16.92 1.81 2.67
CA ALA A 282 17.50 0.48 2.62
C ALA A 282 18.91 0.38 3.20
N ASN A 283 19.44 1.49 3.74
CA ASN A 283 20.79 1.57 4.28
C ASN A 283 21.89 1.16 3.28
N VAL A 284 21.73 1.56 2.02
CA VAL A 284 22.70 1.35 0.93
C VAL A 284 23.45 2.66 0.67
N SER A 285 24.74 2.58 0.35
CA SER A 285 25.55 3.76 0.00
C SER A 285 24.95 4.52 -1.18
N LEU A 286 24.96 5.85 -1.13
CA LEU A 286 24.44 6.70 -2.19
C LEU A 286 25.19 6.50 -3.52
N GLU A 287 26.50 6.21 -3.45
CA GLU A 287 27.35 5.96 -4.61
C GLU A 287 27.24 4.54 -5.17
N ALA A 288 26.61 3.62 -4.44
CA ALA A 288 26.53 2.23 -4.90
C ALA A 288 25.64 2.12 -6.15
N PRO A 289 26.10 1.41 -7.21
CA PRO A 289 25.25 1.08 -8.33
C PRO A 289 24.19 0.08 -7.89
N VAL A 290 22.95 0.30 -8.28
CA VAL A 290 21.80 -0.50 -7.86
C VAL A 290 20.89 -0.78 -9.04
N TYR A 291 20.13 -1.86 -8.93
CA TYR A 291 19.01 -2.13 -9.80
C TYR A 291 17.73 -2.38 -9.01
N MET A 292 16.61 -2.14 -9.67
CA MET A 292 15.29 -2.46 -9.15
C MET A 292 14.40 -2.97 -10.28
N SER A 293 13.78 -4.12 -10.09
CA SER A 293 12.78 -4.67 -11.00
C SER A 293 11.38 -4.49 -10.44
N LEU A 294 10.46 -4.09 -11.30
CA LEU A 294 9.03 -3.98 -11.03
C LEU A 294 8.27 -5.12 -11.71
N ARG A 295 7.17 -5.50 -11.10
CA ARG A 295 6.14 -6.35 -11.70
C ARG A 295 5.31 -5.58 -12.71
N MET A 296 4.51 -6.29 -13.50
CA MET A 296 3.50 -5.67 -14.38
C MET A 296 2.48 -4.85 -13.59
N ASP A 297 2.17 -5.24 -12.35
CA ASP A 297 1.27 -4.46 -11.49
C ASP A 297 1.94 -3.19 -10.93
N GLY A 298 3.21 -2.93 -11.23
CA GLY A 298 4.00 -1.78 -10.78
C GLY A 298 4.53 -1.86 -9.34
N ARG A 299 4.43 -3.03 -8.69
CA ARG A 299 5.06 -3.28 -7.38
C ARG A 299 6.51 -3.70 -7.56
N VAL A 300 7.34 -3.44 -6.55
CA VAL A 300 8.74 -3.87 -6.58
C VAL A 300 8.82 -5.40 -6.47
N ARG A 301 9.43 -6.01 -7.49
CA ARG A 301 9.65 -7.45 -7.59
C ARG A 301 10.93 -7.87 -6.88
N GLY A 302 12.00 -7.11 -7.07
CA GLY A 302 13.32 -7.34 -6.50
C GLY A 302 14.22 -6.11 -6.69
N SER A 303 15.23 -5.99 -5.84
CA SER A 303 16.25 -4.95 -5.94
C SER A 303 17.55 -5.43 -5.30
N GLY A 304 18.66 -4.88 -5.77
CA GLY A 304 19.98 -5.26 -5.31
C GLY A 304 21.06 -4.27 -5.72
N VAL A 305 22.24 -4.43 -5.13
CA VAL A 305 23.46 -3.70 -5.51
C VAL A 305 24.14 -4.44 -6.66
N GLY A 306 24.66 -3.71 -7.64
CA GLY A 306 25.30 -4.27 -8.83
C GLY A 306 24.31 -4.51 -9.99
N TYR A 307 24.65 -5.43 -10.88
CA TYR A 307 23.94 -5.64 -12.15
C TYR A 307 22.60 -6.38 -11.96
N PRO A 308 21.60 -6.11 -12.82
CA PRO A 308 20.39 -6.90 -12.85
C PRO A 308 20.68 -8.35 -13.27
N PRO A 309 20.04 -9.35 -12.65
CA PRO A 309 20.20 -10.75 -13.03
C PRO A 309 19.38 -11.07 -14.29
N TRP A 310 19.86 -10.65 -15.46
CA TRP A 310 19.15 -10.75 -16.75
C TRP A 310 18.67 -12.17 -17.06
N ASN A 311 19.52 -13.17 -16.82
CA ASN A 311 19.16 -14.59 -17.00
C ASN A 311 17.99 -15.02 -16.10
N ALA A 312 17.95 -14.56 -14.85
CA ALA A 312 16.88 -14.90 -13.91
C ALA A 312 15.54 -14.29 -14.35
N PHE A 313 15.54 -13.09 -14.95
CA PHE A 313 14.33 -12.48 -15.50
C PHE A 313 13.76 -13.31 -16.65
N VAL A 314 14.60 -13.82 -17.54
CA VAL A 314 14.17 -14.70 -18.62
C VAL A 314 13.63 -16.02 -18.07
N ALA A 315 14.26 -16.59 -17.04
CA ALA A 315 13.80 -17.85 -16.47
C ALA A 315 12.47 -17.72 -15.69
N GLN A 316 12.24 -16.60 -15.00
CA GLN A 316 11.17 -16.47 -14.00
C GLN A 316 9.93 -15.70 -14.48
N LEU A 317 10.08 -14.74 -15.41
CA LEU A 317 8.97 -13.84 -15.77
C LEU A 317 8.11 -14.44 -16.89
N PRO A 318 6.78 -14.52 -16.78
CA PRO A 318 5.97 -15.07 -17.87
C PRO A 318 5.96 -14.16 -19.12
N PRO A 319 5.94 -14.73 -20.34
CA PRO A 319 5.77 -13.97 -21.58
C PRO A 319 4.46 -13.16 -21.59
N VAL A 320 4.46 -11.99 -22.24
CA VAL A 320 3.29 -11.09 -22.29
C VAL A 320 2.29 -11.53 -23.36
N LYS A 321 2.74 -12.21 -24.42
CA LYS A 321 1.87 -12.75 -25.47
C LYS A 321 1.40 -14.16 -25.09
N GLY A 322 0.09 -14.38 -25.02
CA GLY A 322 -0.51 -15.72 -24.84
C GLY A 322 -1.66 -15.79 -23.84
N LEU A 323 -2.02 -17.01 -23.43
CA LEU A 323 -3.15 -17.36 -22.54
C LEU A 323 -3.12 -16.71 -21.13
N TRP A 324 -2.04 -15.99 -20.80
CA TRP A 324 -1.73 -15.50 -19.46
C TRP A 324 -1.88 -13.98 -19.30
N SER A 325 -2.17 -13.26 -20.38
CA SER A 325 -2.38 -11.81 -20.35
C SER A 325 -3.67 -11.45 -19.60
N GLY A 326 -3.57 -10.56 -18.60
CA GLY A 326 -4.72 -9.93 -17.93
C GLY A 326 -5.24 -10.62 -16.67
N LEU A 327 -5.22 -11.96 -16.58
CA LEU A 327 -5.65 -12.67 -15.36
C LEU A 327 -4.50 -12.84 -14.34
N LEU A 328 -3.27 -13.05 -14.82
CA LEU A 328 -2.10 -13.37 -13.98
C LEU A 328 -1.02 -12.29 -13.96
N ASP A 329 -1.30 -11.06 -14.42
CA ASP A 329 -0.30 -9.98 -14.47
C ASP A 329 0.26 -9.61 -13.08
N GLY A 330 -0.43 -9.98 -11.99
CA GLY A 330 0.07 -9.84 -10.62
C GLY A 330 0.94 -11.02 -10.11
N MET A 331 1.01 -12.13 -10.84
CA MET A 331 1.65 -13.40 -10.44
C MET A 331 3.03 -13.59 -11.08
N ASP A 332 3.95 -12.66 -10.85
CA ASP A 332 5.34 -12.75 -11.36
C ASP A 332 6.27 -13.68 -10.52
N GLY A 333 5.71 -14.60 -9.72
CA GLY A 333 6.47 -15.49 -8.82
C GLY A 333 7.21 -14.77 -7.68
N ARG A 334 7.99 -15.53 -6.88
CA ARG A 334 8.93 -15.00 -5.86
C ARG A 334 10.35 -14.95 -6.41
N VAL A 335 11.19 -14.02 -5.93
CA VAL A 335 12.61 -14.00 -6.31
C VAL A 335 13.21 -15.11 -5.47
N LEU A 336 13.82 -16.10 -6.12
CA LEU A 336 14.58 -17.15 -5.43
C LEU A 336 15.95 -16.63 -5.03
#